data_AF-A0A0G0LQY6-F1
#
_entry.id   AF-A0A0G0LQY6-F1
#
_cell.length_a   1.000
_cell.length_b   1.000
_cell.length_c   1.000
_cell.angle_alpha   90.00
_cell.angle_beta   90.00
_cell.angle_gamma   90.00
#
_symmetry.space_group_name_H-M   'P 1'
#
loop_
_entity.id
_entity.type
_entity.pdbx_description
1 polymer ?
#
loop_
_entity_poly.entity_id
_entity_poly.type
_entity_poly.pdbx_seq_one_letter_code
_entity_poly.pdbx_strand_id
1 'polypeptide(L)'
;MRKLAFTLVELLVVIAIIGILSLVITFAIQQTSLNAKLARKDADLKSILTAIESKRAENATILQNITGDWCSACKCVSNGNISQSAGCTLRMQTAYQNLGFNKIQTDPWGNPYMIDENERENNLCITHDQIYSFQHGNPIAVPFYICP
;
A
#
# COMPACT_ATOMS: atom_id res chain seq x y z
N MET A 1 -13.71 8.82 61.47
CA MET A 1 -12.87 9.45 60.42
C MET A 1 -13.80 10.18 59.46
N ARG A 2 -13.70 11.52 59.32
CA ARG A 2 -14.50 12.28 58.36
C ARG A 2 -13.88 12.12 56.97
N LYS A 3 -14.61 11.55 56.02
CA LYS A 3 -14.19 11.51 54.62
C LYS A 3 -14.36 12.92 54.03
N LEU A 4 -13.28 13.49 53.52
CA LEU A 4 -13.32 14.69 52.68
C LEU A 4 -14.02 14.30 51.38
N ALA A 5 -15.18 14.88 51.12
CA ALA A 5 -15.92 14.70 49.87
C ALA A 5 -15.47 15.77 48.88
N PHE A 6 -15.24 15.37 47.63
CA PHE A 6 -14.93 16.28 46.53
C PHE A 6 -16.08 17.27 46.30
N THR A 7 -15.74 18.52 45.97
CA THR A 7 -16.75 19.50 45.60
C THR A 7 -17.26 19.26 44.18
N LEU A 8 -18.54 19.58 43.92
CA LEU A 8 -19.10 19.51 42.57
C LEU A 8 -18.33 20.40 41.57
N VAL A 9 -17.80 21.52 42.05
CA VAL A 9 -17.03 22.47 41.23
C VAL A 9 -15.68 21.88 40.84
N GLU A 10 -14.96 21.22 41.75
CA GLU A 10 -13.71 20.54 41.40
C GLU A 10 -13.93 19.48 40.33
N LEU A 11 -14.98 18.66 40.49
CA LEU A 11 -15.27 17.63 39.49
C LEU A 11 -15.63 18.25 38.14
N LEU A 12 -16.38 19.36 38.13
CA LEU A 12 -16.78 20.06 36.91
C LEU A 12 -15.58 20.68 36.17
N VAL A 13 -14.65 21.30 36.90
CA VAL A 13 -13.44 21.88 36.29
C VAL A 13 -12.54 20.79 35.70
N VAL A 14 -12.41 19.64 36.37
CA VAL A 14 -11.59 18.52 35.88
C VAL A 14 -12.14 17.96 34.56
N ILE A 15 -13.44 17.71 34.46
CA ILE A 15 -14.03 17.22 33.20
C ILE A 15 -13.95 18.26 32.08
N ALA A 16 -14.03 19.56 32.40
CA ALA A 16 -13.87 20.63 31.43
C ALA A 16 -12.44 20.65 30.86
N ILE A 17 -11.42 20.51 31.71
CA ILE A 17 -10.01 20.47 31.28
C ILE A 17 -9.73 19.22 30.44
N ILE A 18 -10.19 18.04 30.88
CA ILE A 18 -10.02 16.79 30.12
C ILE A 18 -10.70 16.90 28.75
N GLY A 19 -11.89 17.50 28.68
CA GLY A 19 -12.61 17.77 27.43
C GLY A 19 -11.77 18.58 26.45
N ILE A 20 -11.21 19.71 26.90
CA ILE A 20 -10.37 20.58 26.05
C ILE A 20 -9.10 19.86 25.59
N LEU A 21 -8.39 19.17 26.50
CA LEU A 21 -7.16 18.46 26.16
C LEU A 21 -7.38 17.31 25.17
N SER A 22 -8.47 16.55 25.34
CA SER A 22 -8.79 15.41 24.47
C SER A 22 -9.05 15.82 23.02
N LEU A 23 -9.67 16.98 22.79
CA LEU A 23 -9.93 17.49 21.45
C LEU A 23 -8.64 17.81 20.70
N VAL A 24 -7.70 18.53 21.33
CA VAL A 24 -6.42 18.92 20.70
C VAL A 24 -5.60 17.68 20.32
N ILE A 25 -5.52 16.70 21.22
CA ILE A 25 -4.76 15.46 21.01
C ILE A 25 -5.36 14.66 19.84
N THR A 26 -6.68 14.61 19.73
CA THR A 26 -7.37 13.79 18.70
C THR A 26 -7.03 14.25 17.28
N PHE A 27 -6.95 15.57 17.03
CA PHE A 27 -6.55 16.07 15.71
C PHE A 27 -5.08 15.76 15.39
N ALA A 28 -4.19 15.89 16.38
CA ALA A 28 -2.77 15.56 16.18
C ALA A 28 -2.55 14.07 15.84
N ILE A 29 -3.27 13.16 16.52
CA ILE A 29 -3.16 11.71 16.28
C ILE A 29 -3.63 11.32 14.87
N GLN A 30 -4.69 11.95 14.36
CA GLN A 30 -5.20 11.65 13.02
C GLN A 30 -4.16 11.95 11.94
N GLN A 31 -3.52 13.12 12.02
CA GLN A 31 -2.49 13.50 11.04
C GLN A 31 -1.24 12.63 11.14
N THR A 32 -0.77 12.32 12.36
CA THR A 32 0.42 11.46 12.55
C THR A 32 0.15 10.04 12.08
N SER A 33 -1.05 9.51 12.32
CA SER A 33 -1.48 8.20 11.84
C SER A 33 -1.52 8.15 10.31
N LEU A 34 -2.02 9.21 9.65
CA LEU A 34 -2.00 9.31 8.18
C LEU A 34 -0.57 9.30 7.64
N ASN A 35 0.31 10.13 8.22
CA ASN A 35 1.71 10.20 7.80
C ASN A 35 2.44 8.87 8.01
N ALA A 36 2.19 8.18 9.12
CA ALA A 36 2.75 6.86 9.40
C ALA A 36 2.27 5.81 8.36
N LYS A 37 0.99 5.87 7.96
CA LYS A 37 0.47 5.01 6.89
C LYS A 37 1.15 5.32 5.56
N LEU A 38 1.27 6.57 5.15
CA LEU A 38 1.95 6.95 3.90
C LEU A 38 3.42 6.48 3.89
N ALA A 39 4.15 6.67 4.99
CA ALA A 39 5.53 6.21 5.12
C ALA A 39 5.64 4.68 5.04
N ARG A 40 4.72 3.95 5.70
CA ARG A 40 4.65 2.48 5.57
C ARG A 40 4.37 2.06 4.14
N LYS A 41 3.46 2.75 3.45
CA LYS A 41 3.11 2.46 2.06
C LYS A 41 4.33 2.61 1.14
N ASP A 42 5.10 3.69 1.29
CA ASP A 42 6.32 3.90 0.51
C ASP A 42 7.39 2.85 0.83
N ALA A 43 7.50 2.41 2.09
CA ALA A 43 8.42 1.33 2.48
C ALA A 43 8.02 -0.02 1.88
N ASP A 44 6.72 -0.35 1.90
CA ASP A 44 6.19 -1.58 1.30
C ASP A 44 6.47 -1.61 -0.22
N LEU A 45 6.21 -0.50 -0.93
CA LEU A 45 6.47 -0.40 -2.37
C LEU A 45 7.96 -0.59 -2.70
N LYS A 46 8.86 0.00 -1.92
CA LYS A 46 10.30 -0.22 -2.06
C LYS A 46 10.68 -1.69 -1.83
N SER A 47 10.09 -2.33 -0.82
CA SER A 47 10.33 -3.75 -0.56
C SER A 47 9.90 -4.63 -1.74
N ILE A 48 8.78 -4.32 -2.38
CA ILE A 48 8.31 -5.04 -3.58
C ILE A 48 9.26 -4.78 -4.75
N LEU A 49 9.70 -3.53 -4.95
CA LEU A 49 10.65 -3.18 -6.00
C LEU A 49 11.98 -3.92 -5.86
N THR A 50 12.54 -4.00 -4.65
CA THR A 50 13.75 -4.79 -4.38
C THR A 50 13.55 -6.27 -4.67
N ALA A 51 12.37 -6.83 -4.37
CA ALA A 51 12.05 -8.22 -4.69
C ALA A 51 11.97 -8.45 -6.21
N ILE A 52 11.38 -7.50 -6.96
CA ILE A 52 11.36 -7.52 -8.42
C ILE A 52 12.78 -7.48 -8.99
N GLU A 53 13.61 -6.55 -8.53
CA GLU A 53 15.01 -6.43 -8.97
C GLU A 53 15.81 -7.71 -8.68
N SER A 54 15.65 -8.31 -7.49
CA SER A 54 16.27 -9.59 -7.14
C SER A 54 15.85 -10.70 -8.10
N LYS A 55 14.55 -10.82 -8.39
CA LYS A 55 14.04 -11.88 -9.27
C LYS A 55 14.43 -11.69 -10.73
N ARG A 56 14.49 -10.45 -11.20
CA ARG A 56 15.02 -10.12 -12.53
C ARG A 56 16.51 -10.46 -12.63
N ALA A 57 17.29 -10.16 -11.60
CA ALA A 57 18.71 -10.50 -11.55
C ALA A 57 18.94 -12.03 -11.51
N GLU A 58 18.11 -12.78 -10.78
CA GLU A 58 18.18 -14.24 -10.70
C GLU A 58 17.87 -14.93 -12.03
N ASN A 59 16.78 -14.52 -12.70
CA ASN A 59 16.28 -15.20 -13.90
C ASN A 59 16.81 -14.59 -15.21
N ALA A 60 17.40 -13.40 -15.14
CA ALA A 60 17.78 -12.57 -16.28
C ALA A 60 16.62 -12.26 -17.25
N THR A 61 15.43 -11.96 -16.72
CA THR A 61 14.21 -11.72 -17.52
C THR A 61 13.45 -10.46 -17.07
N ILE A 62 12.52 -9.99 -17.93
CA ILE A 62 11.57 -8.92 -17.61
C ILE A 62 10.48 -9.41 -16.63
N LEU A 63 9.81 -8.48 -15.95
CA LEU A 63 8.82 -8.79 -14.90
C LEU A 63 7.68 -9.68 -15.42
N GLN A 64 7.22 -9.41 -16.64
CA GLN A 64 6.18 -10.18 -17.32
C GLN A 64 6.46 -11.69 -17.39
N ASN A 65 7.72 -12.09 -17.58
CA ASN A 65 8.09 -13.52 -17.61
C ASN A 65 8.22 -14.12 -16.20
N ILE A 66 8.42 -13.29 -15.17
CA ILE A 66 8.48 -13.70 -13.77
C ILE A 66 7.07 -13.90 -13.24
N THR A 67 6.17 -12.94 -13.44
CA THR A 67 4.79 -13.02 -12.97
C THR A 67 3.94 -13.95 -13.85
N GLY A 68 4.33 -14.13 -15.12
CA GLY A 68 3.64 -14.99 -16.09
C GLY A 68 2.43 -14.31 -16.73
N ASP A 69 2.29 -13.00 -16.54
CA ASP A 69 1.17 -12.20 -16.98
C ASP A 69 1.67 -10.85 -17.52
N TRP A 70 0.96 -10.30 -18.52
CA TRP A 70 1.27 -8.98 -19.10
C TRP A 70 0.65 -7.81 -18.35
N CYS A 71 -0.24 -8.10 -17.39
CA CYS A 71 -0.88 -7.08 -16.57
C CYS A 71 -1.68 -7.78 -15.48
N SER A 72 -1.05 -8.10 -14.35
CA SER A 72 -1.67 -8.72 -13.19
C SER A 72 -2.81 -7.85 -12.65
N ALA A 73 -2.60 -6.52 -12.64
CA ALA A 73 -3.57 -5.52 -12.19
C ALA A 73 -4.81 -5.36 -13.09
N CYS A 74 -4.78 -5.74 -14.37
CA CYS A 74 -5.87 -5.44 -15.32
C CYS A 74 -7.20 -6.12 -14.99
N LYS A 75 -7.20 -7.19 -14.18
CA LYS A 75 -8.42 -7.83 -13.66
C LYS A 75 -8.89 -7.24 -12.33
N CYS A 76 -8.03 -6.45 -11.69
CA CYS A 76 -8.27 -5.83 -10.40
C CYS A 76 -8.86 -4.44 -10.50
N VAL A 77 -8.93 -3.84 -11.68
CA VAL A 77 -9.51 -2.52 -11.89
C VAL A 77 -10.70 -2.63 -12.84
N SER A 78 -11.87 -2.16 -12.38
CA SER A 78 -13.07 -2.08 -13.21
C SER A 78 -13.82 -0.78 -12.90
N ASN A 79 -14.14 0.00 -13.92
CA ASN A 79 -14.85 1.29 -13.80
C ASN A 79 -14.27 2.22 -12.72
N GLY A 80 -12.93 2.31 -12.62
CA GLY A 80 -12.27 3.18 -11.64
C GLY A 80 -12.39 2.71 -10.19
N ASN A 81 -12.72 1.44 -9.94
CA ASN A 81 -12.71 0.82 -8.61
C ASN A 81 -11.85 -0.46 -8.57
N ILE A 82 -11.36 -0.80 -7.38
CA ILE A 82 -10.71 -2.09 -7.15
C ILE A 82 -11.77 -3.19 -7.17
N SER A 83 -11.72 -4.05 -8.19
CA SER A 83 -12.46 -5.29 -8.24
C SER A 83 -11.71 -6.36 -7.46
N GLN A 84 -12.17 -6.69 -6.25
CA GLN A 84 -11.69 -7.88 -5.51
C GLN A 84 -12.37 -9.17 -6.04
N SER A 85 -12.49 -9.29 -7.36
CA SER A 85 -12.99 -10.51 -7.98
C SER A 85 -12.02 -11.66 -7.72
N ALA A 86 -12.52 -12.91 -7.73
CA ALA A 86 -11.67 -14.09 -7.59
C ALA A 86 -10.53 -14.11 -8.65
N GLY A 87 -10.80 -13.59 -9.86
CA GLY A 87 -9.80 -13.46 -10.92
C GLY A 87 -8.71 -12.43 -10.63
N CYS A 88 -9.05 -11.29 -9.98
CA CYS A 88 -8.06 -10.35 -9.49
C CYS A 88 -7.16 -10.99 -8.43
N THR A 89 -7.76 -11.58 -7.40
CA THR A 89 -7.02 -12.17 -6.27
C THR A 89 -6.09 -13.27 -6.75
N LEU A 90 -6.53 -14.13 -7.68
CA LEU A 90 -5.71 -15.22 -8.19
C LEU A 90 -4.48 -14.71 -8.97
N ARG A 91 -4.65 -13.78 -9.92
CA ARG A 91 -3.52 -13.26 -10.72
C ARG A 91 -2.53 -12.52 -9.85
N MET A 92 -3.01 -11.66 -8.96
CA MET A 92 -2.15 -10.94 -8.01
C MET A 92 -1.45 -11.92 -7.07
N GLN A 93 -2.13 -12.95 -6.57
CA GLN A 93 -1.51 -13.94 -5.70
C GLN A 93 -0.39 -14.70 -6.41
N THR A 94 -0.61 -15.15 -7.66
CA THR A 94 0.42 -15.82 -8.46
C THR A 94 1.61 -14.89 -8.70
N ALA A 95 1.37 -13.63 -9.08
CA ALA A 95 2.43 -12.65 -9.29
C ALA A 95 3.28 -12.44 -8.01
N TYR A 96 2.63 -12.25 -6.86
CA TYR A 96 3.33 -12.10 -5.58
C TYR A 96 4.07 -13.37 -5.16
N GLN A 97 3.51 -14.55 -5.40
CA GLN A 97 4.17 -15.83 -5.11
C GLN A 97 5.43 -16.02 -5.95
N ASN A 98 5.37 -15.69 -7.25
CA ASN A 98 6.53 -15.76 -8.13
C ASN A 98 7.62 -14.74 -7.75
N LEU A 99 7.22 -13.61 -7.16
CA LEU A 99 8.14 -12.63 -6.56
C LEU A 99 8.70 -13.07 -5.19
N GLY A 100 8.26 -14.20 -4.65
CA GLY A 100 8.76 -14.77 -3.39
C GLY A 100 7.95 -14.37 -2.15
N PHE A 101 6.77 -13.79 -2.30
CA PHE A 101 5.88 -13.45 -1.19
C PHE A 101 4.84 -14.56 -0.94
N ASN A 102 4.66 -14.94 0.32
CA ASN A 102 3.66 -15.96 0.71
C ASN A 102 2.20 -15.46 0.62
N LYS A 103 1.99 -14.15 0.49
CA LYS A 103 0.68 -13.51 0.40
C LYS A 103 0.76 -12.22 -0.42
N ILE A 104 -0.39 -11.80 -0.93
CA ILE A 104 -0.56 -10.49 -1.57
C ILE A 104 -0.17 -9.40 -0.56
N GLN A 105 0.68 -8.47 -0.99
CA GLN A 105 1.03 -7.31 -0.18
C GLN A 105 -0.08 -6.26 -0.28
N THR A 106 -0.43 -5.68 0.86
CA THR A 106 -1.52 -4.70 0.96
C THR A 106 -1.04 -3.41 1.59
N ASP A 107 -1.62 -2.30 1.15
CA ASP A 107 -1.42 -1.00 1.75
C ASP A 107 -1.98 -0.93 3.19
N PRO A 108 -1.64 0.11 3.96
CA PRO A 108 -2.14 0.30 5.32
C PRO A 108 -3.66 0.49 5.45
N TRP A 109 -4.38 0.63 4.33
CA TRP A 109 -5.83 0.72 4.26
C TRP A 109 -6.49 -0.60 3.84
N GLY A 110 -5.68 -1.64 3.57
CA GLY A 110 -6.14 -2.99 3.26
C GLY A 110 -6.32 -3.25 1.75
N ASN A 111 -5.98 -2.31 0.88
CA ASN A 111 -6.04 -2.52 -0.56
C ASN A 111 -4.77 -3.23 -1.04
N PRO A 112 -4.86 -4.19 -1.99
CA PRO A 112 -3.67 -4.82 -2.55
C PRO A 112 -2.85 -3.82 -3.37
N TYR A 113 -1.52 -3.95 -3.31
CA TYR A 113 -0.63 -3.25 -4.24
C TYR A 113 -0.74 -3.92 -5.61
N MET A 114 -0.99 -3.12 -6.63
CA MET A 114 -1.19 -3.54 -8.00
C MET A 114 0.15 -3.60 -8.73
N ILE A 115 0.29 -4.61 -9.60
CA ILE A 115 1.46 -4.82 -10.46
C ILE A 115 0.97 -4.80 -11.91
N ASP A 116 1.61 -3.97 -12.72
CA ASP A 116 1.29 -3.77 -14.13
C ASP A 116 2.55 -3.95 -14.98
N GLU A 117 2.67 -5.11 -15.60
CA GLU A 117 3.86 -5.59 -16.32
C GLU A 117 3.89 -5.15 -17.79
N ASN A 118 4.02 -3.84 -18.02
CA ASN A 118 3.99 -3.27 -19.36
C ASN A 118 5.37 -3.11 -20.03
N GLU A 119 6.48 -3.57 -19.43
CA GLU A 119 7.78 -3.58 -20.10
C GLU A 119 7.70 -4.42 -21.37
N ARG A 120 7.93 -3.78 -22.52
CA ARG A 120 7.79 -4.36 -23.88
C ARG A 120 6.37 -4.73 -24.30
N GLU A 121 5.34 -4.14 -23.69
CA GLU A 121 3.99 -4.23 -24.24
C GLU A 121 3.98 -3.78 -25.71
N ASN A 122 3.34 -4.56 -26.58
CA ASN A 122 3.32 -4.32 -28.03
C ASN A 122 4.71 -4.23 -28.70
N ASN A 123 5.73 -4.83 -28.10
CA ASN A 123 7.12 -4.81 -28.56
C ASN A 123 7.75 -3.40 -28.58
N LEU A 124 7.26 -2.50 -27.70
CA LEU A 124 7.74 -1.13 -27.57
C LEU A 124 8.50 -0.92 -26.25
N CYS A 125 9.65 -0.27 -26.31
CA CYS A 125 10.44 0.15 -25.14
C CYS A 125 10.04 1.56 -24.66
N ILE A 126 8.74 1.81 -24.50
CA ILE A 126 8.23 3.13 -24.06
C ILE A 126 7.37 3.03 -22.80
N THR A 127 6.89 1.84 -22.49
CA THR A 127 6.03 1.55 -21.35
C THR A 127 6.86 0.86 -20.26
N HIS A 128 6.86 1.44 -19.07
CA HIS A 128 7.53 0.86 -17.91
C HIS A 128 6.61 -0.12 -17.20
N ASP A 129 7.19 -1.13 -16.55
CA ASP A 129 6.50 -1.86 -15.49
C ASP A 129 6.11 -0.88 -14.37
N GLN A 130 4.94 -1.04 -13.77
CA GLN A 130 4.45 -0.16 -12.71
C GLN A 130 3.97 -0.94 -11.50
N ILE A 131 4.24 -0.38 -10.31
CA ILE A 131 3.66 -0.86 -9.05
C ILE A 131 2.98 0.31 -8.33
N TYR A 132 1.78 0.07 -7.80
CA TYR A 132 0.99 1.16 -7.23
C TYR A 132 -0.04 0.73 -6.20
N SER A 133 -0.38 1.64 -5.29
CA SER A 133 -1.63 1.54 -4.52
C SER A 133 -2.72 2.24 -5.31
N PHE A 134 -3.87 1.60 -5.46
CA PHE A 134 -4.98 2.11 -6.29
C PHE A 134 -5.54 3.46 -5.82
N GLN A 135 -5.61 3.70 -4.51
CA GLN A 135 -6.25 4.90 -3.94
C GLN A 135 -5.26 5.90 -3.33
N HIS A 136 -4.01 5.49 -3.06
CA HIS A 136 -3.11 6.24 -2.17
C HIS A 136 -1.74 6.57 -2.79
N GLY A 137 -1.75 7.09 -4.02
CA GLY A 137 -0.57 7.68 -4.66
C GLY A 137 -0.51 7.45 -6.16
N ASN A 138 0.49 8.07 -6.78
CA ASN A 138 0.80 7.81 -8.18
C ASN A 138 1.52 6.47 -8.33
N PRO A 139 1.36 5.80 -9.48
CA PRO A 139 2.17 4.64 -9.79
C PRO A 139 3.66 4.94 -9.74
N ILE A 140 4.41 3.99 -9.16
CA ILE A 140 5.87 4.01 -9.20
C ILE A 140 6.28 3.20 -10.42
N ALA A 141 7.00 3.86 -11.33
CA ALA A 141 7.66 3.18 -12.43
C ALA A 141 8.79 2.31 -11.89
N VAL A 142 8.74 1.03 -12.21
CA VAL A 142 9.85 0.11 -11.99
C VAL A 142 10.88 0.40 -13.09
N PRO A 143 12.18 0.51 -12.76
CA PRO A 143 13.23 0.71 -13.76
C PRO A 143 13.16 -0.35 -14.86
N PHE A 144 13.48 0.03 -16.09
CA PHE A 144 13.59 -0.93 -17.19
C PHE A 144 14.67 -1.96 -16.91
N TYR A 145 14.43 -3.20 -17.34
CA TYR A 145 15.42 -4.25 -17.25
C TYR A 145 16.21 -4.41 -18.56
N ILE A 146 15.54 -4.40 -19.72
CA ILE A 146 16.18 -4.65 -21.03
C ILE A 146 16.00 -3.48 -22.01
N CYS A 147 15.06 -2.57 -21.75
CA CYS A 147 14.84 -1.40 -22.58
C CYS A 147 15.66 -0.19 -22.07
N PRO A 148 16.62 0.35 -22.84
CA PRO A 148 17.38 1.53 -22.44
C PRO A 148 16.58 2.83 -22.56
#